data_AF-A0A2V0P9K4-F1
#
_entry.id   AF-A0A2V0P9K4-F1
#
_cell.length_a   1.000
_cell.length_b   1.000
_cell.length_c   1.000
_cell.angle_alpha   90.00
_cell.angle_beta   90.00
_cell.angle_gamma   90.00
#
_symmetry.space_group_name_H-M   'P 1'
#
loop_
_entity.id
_entity.type
_entity.pdbx_description
1 polymer ?
#
loop_
_entity_poly.entity_id
_entity_poly.type
_entity_poly.pdbx_seq_one_letter_code
_entity_poly.pdbx_strand_id
1 'polypeptide(L)'
;MAPLAEEHADAPAAAAAGLAGRAAAAADDADEAPVDFSDWFDAPTAADVLLRITYPADDDAPAGAEAGPPGGGASGAATARPAAVVARELRAHRIILEKGSDWARAAMGPAWRGGGGGGGAAPAAAAAAGPAPLELAVDCAADAAAAELLLRCVYSTADAGRPLRGADEGTLLRVLCLADRLAAGRVLRAAAAALASPPGGLSLAAAAAALALPPCRGGAPGVAPLAAAAADALVAGLGDLDAALLDRESTARLQALPAPALFALLSDARTRGSEGAAVHAFAEWAAAAAPGLASAGGADCGGRGGGEDTLRGIVVGCLRVQHLGALYSATVAAPLLADALGAATARELFVAAFAAGAPEAVRARLAEMEILPLVAHAAWRLPPRPPSRVPAATLAACLPPARLRALHEAAAAPGGAGGADADAGARVAWRGVVFGLHIQASACDDGGVVFGAFVIAEPPPGFPRGCVGSVMADFSLSAGRAPPCAAAMTLAVGFGCPGRGWADAFGRRWGREWDEAAWAPHAGADGCVQVAVSIAGVV
;
A
#
# COMPACT_ATOMS: atom_id res chain seq x y z
N MET A 1 -0.83 -12.33 57.24
CA MET A 1 -1.40 -13.62 57.68
C MET A 1 -2.71 -13.83 56.96
N ALA A 2 -2.86 -15.02 56.39
CA ALA A 2 -4.06 -15.64 55.82
C ALA A 2 -4.67 -15.02 54.53
N PRO A 3 -4.73 -15.79 53.42
CA PRO A 3 -5.39 -15.44 52.17
C PRO A 3 -6.87 -15.88 52.18
N LEU A 4 -7.72 -15.20 51.40
CA LEU A 4 -9.06 -15.66 51.08
C LEU A 4 -9.10 -16.18 49.65
N ALA A 5 -9.73 -17.35 49.54
CA ALA A 5 -9.80 -18.22 48.39
C ALA A 5 -10.87 -17.80 47.38
N GLU A 6 -10.71 -18.40 46.20
CA GLU A 6 -11.60 -18.61 45.06
C GLU A 6 -13.12 -18.60 45.35
N GLU A 7 -13.90 -17.96 44.48
CA GLU A 7 -15.07 -18.62 43.86
C GLU A 7 -15.60 -17.91 42.60
N HIS A 8 -15.86 -18.74 41.59
CA HIS A 8 -16.55 -18.63 40.31
C HIS A 8 -17.32 -17.36 39.88
N ALA A 9 -17.16 -17.01 38.59
CA ALA A 9 -18.29 -16.71 37.71
C ALA A 9 -17.97 -17.09 36.25
N ASP A 10 -18.65 -18.15 35.79
CA ASP A 10 -18.72 -18.63 34.41
C ASP A 10 -19.43 -17.64 33.46
N ALA A 11 -19.19 -17.88 32.17
CA ALA A 11 -19.54 -17.07 30.99
C ALA A 11 -21.03 -16.69 30.80
N PRO A 12 -21.32 -15.91 29.74
CA PRO A 12 -22.15 -16.53 28.71
C PRO A 12 -21.57 -16.38 27.29
N ALA A 13 -21.01 -17.48 26.78
CA ALA A 13 -20.72 -17.73 25.37
C ALA A 13 -21.94 -18.33 24.64
N ALA A 14 -23.15 -17.79 24.89
CA ALA A 14 -24.41 -18.35 24.37
C ALA A 14 -25.05 -17.54 23.21
N ALA A 15 -24.50 -16.39 22.83
CA ALA A 15 -25.07 -15.55 21.76
C ALA A 15 -24.50 -15.84 20.35
N ALA A 16 -23.33 -16.47 20.24
CA ALA A 16 -22.68 -16.73 18.94
C ALA A 16 -23.09 -18.07 18.28
N ALA A 17 -23.63 -19.02 19.05
CA ALA A 17 -24.06 -20.32 18.51
C ALA A 17 -25.44 -20.28 17.82
N GLY A 18 -26.26 -19.26 18.08
CA GLY A 18 -27.62 -19.14 17.53
C GLY A 18 -27.71 -18.64 16.07
N LEU A 19 -26.64 -18.00 15.56
CA LEU A 19 -26.59 -17.48 14.18
C LEU A 19 -25.96 -18.48 13.19
N ALA A 20 -25.08 -19.37 13.66
CA ALA A 20 -24.55 -20.46 12.84
C ALA A 20 -25.60 -21.54 12.52
N GLY A 21 -26.55 -21.78 13.44
CA GLY A 21 -27.61 -22.79 13.26
C GLY A 21 -28.73 -22.40 12.30
N ARG A 22 -28.93 -21.11 12.00
CA ARG A 22 -29.99 -20.66 11.07
C ARG A 22 -29.55 -20.54 9.61
N ALA A 23 -28.24 -20.51 9.33
CA ALA A 23 -27.71 -20.60 7.97
C ALA A 23 -27.71 -22.05 7.43
N ALA A 24 -27.71 -23.06 8.32
CA ALA A 24 -27.75 -24.47 7.95
C ALA A 24 -29.16 -25.00 7.64
N ALA A 25 -30.22 -24.31 8.08
CA ALA A 25 -31.61 -24.76 7.95
C ALA A 25 -32.27 -24.43 6.59
N ALA A 26 -31.51 -23.89 5.62
CA ALA A 26 -31.96 -23.68 4.24
C ALA A 26 -31.38 -24.72 3.25
N ALA A 27 -30.73 -25.77 3.75
CA ALA A 27 -30.06 -26.79 2.96
C ALA A 27 -30.83 -28.12 2.87
N ASP A 28 -32.10 -28.15 3.26
CA ASP A 28 -32.91 -29.38 3.35
C ASP A 28 -33.97 -29.51 2.23
N ASP A 29 -33.85 -28.73 1.16
CA ASP A 29 -34.62 -28.92 -0.08
C ASP A 29 -33.81 -29.76 -1.09
N ALA A 30 -34.10 -31.06 -1.06
CA ALA A 30 -34.01 -32.07 -2.12
C ALA A 30 -32.71 -32.22 -2.96
N ASP A 31 -32.18 -33.44 -2.86
CA ASP A 31 -31.03 -34.10 -3.50
C ASP A 31 -31.10 -34.24 -5.04
N GLU A 32 -31.66 -33.25 -5.76
CA GLU A 32 -31.52 -33.17 -7.22
C GLU A 32 -30.20 -32.49 -7.56
N ALA A 33 -29.27 -33.25 -8.15
CA ALA A 33 -28.03 -32.70 -8.66
C ALA A 33 -28.34 -31.50 -9.58
N PRO A 34 -27.79 -30.30 -9.30
CA PRO A 34 -28.13 -29.11 -10.05
C PRO A 34 -27.81 -29.32 -11.52
N VAL A 35 -28.80 -29.10 -12.39
CA VAL A 35 -28.62 -29.18 -13.85
C VAL A 35 -27.52 -28.20 -14.26
N ASP A 36 -26.49 -28.70 -14.95
CA ASP A 36 -25.38 -27.89 -15.47
C ASP A 36 -25.62 -27.55 -16.95
N PHE A 37 -25.52 -26.28 -17.31
CA PHE A 37 -25.67 -25.82 -18.69
C PHE A 37 -24.33 -25.47 -19.35
N SER A 38 -23.21 -25.91 -18.78
CA SER A 38 -21.88 -25.61 -19.31
C SER A 38 -21.70 -26.01 -20.78
N ASP A 39 -22.28 -27.15 -21.21
CA ASP A 39 -22.25 -27.62 -22.61
C ASP A 39 -23.07 -26.75 -23.58
N TRP A 40 -23.93 -25.86 -23.07
CA TRP A 40 -24.74 -24.94 -23.88
C TRP A 40 -24.03 -23.61 -24.16
N PHE A 41 -22.86 -23.38 -23.55
CA PHE A 41 -22.09 -22.17 -23.79
C PHE A 41 -21.67 -22.08 -25.27
N ASP A 42 -22.06 -21.00 -25.95
CA ASP A 42 -21.85 -20.76 -27.39
C ASP A 42 -22.44 -21.84 -28.32
N ALA A 43 -23.30 -22.72 -27.80
CA ALA A 43 -23.98 -23.71 -28.60
C ALA A 43 -25.09 -23.03 -29.44
N PRO A 44 -25.26 -23.37 -30.74
CA PRO A 44 -26.37 -22.86 -31.53
C PRO A 44 -27.73 -23.40 -31.12
N THR A 45 -27.74 -24.55 -30.45
CA THR A 45 -28.97 -25.26 -30.09
C THR A 45 -29.79 -24.42 -29.13
N ALA A 46 -30.96 -23.95 -29.56
CA ALA A 46 -31.87 -23.12 -28.77
C ALA A 46 -31.32 -21.74 -28.34
N ALA A 47 -30.23 -21.27 -28.95
CA ALA A 47 -29.75 -19.91 -28.73
C ALA A 47 -30.72 -18.88 -29.34
N ASP A 48 -31.15 -17.93 -28.51
CA ASP A 48 -32.12 -16.87 -28.85
C ASP A 48 -31.55 -15.46 -28.66
N VAL A 49 -30.26 -15.36 -28.29
CA VAL A 49 -29.53 -14.10 -28.12
C VAL A 49 -28.19 -14.19 -28.84
N LEU A 50 -27.82 -13.15 -29.59
CA LEU A 50 -26.45 -12.92 -30.04
C LEU A 50 -25.80 -11.92 -29.10
N LEU A 51 -24.81 -12.34 -28.32
CA LEU A 51 -24.05 -11.47 -27.41
C LEU A 51 -22.75 -11.04 -28.09
N ARG A 52 -22.45 -9.75 -28.08
CA ARG A 52 -21.19 -9.20 -28.63
C ARG A 52 -20.37 -8.57 -27.53
N ILE A 53 -19.14 -9.03 -27.35
CA ILE A 53 -18.17 -8.43 -26.43
C ILE A 53 -17.35 -7.43 -27.23
N THR A 54 -17.38 -6.15 -26.83
CA THR A 54 -16.73 -5.06 -27.56
C THR A 54 -15.80 -4.26 -26.65
N TYR A 55 -14.74 -3.69 -27.20
CA TYR A 55 -13.85 -2.76 -26.50
C TYR A 55 -13.40 -1.64 -27.45
N PRO A 56 -13.01 -0.45 -26.95
CA PRO A 56 -12.53 0.62 -27.82
C PRO A 56 -11.28 0.18 -28.61
N ALA A 57 -11.16 0.54 -29.88
CA ALA A 57 -9.89 0.37 -30.58
C ALA A 57 -8.83 1.23 -29.88
N ASP A 58 -7.71 0.63 -29.46
CA ASP A 58 -6.58 1.38 -28.92
C ASP A 58 -6.08 2.36 -29.99
N ASP A 59 -6.03 3.66 -29.67
CA ASP A 59 -5.43 4.70 -30.53
C ASP A 59 -3.89 4.63 -30.55
N ASP A 60 -3.28 3.66 -29.85
CA ASP A 60 -1.82 3.50 -29.69
C ASP A 60 -1.14 2.76 -30.85
N ALA A 61 -1.58 3.01 -32.10
CA ALA A 61 -0.68 2.82 -33.24
C ALA A 61 0.25 4.05 -33.29
N PRO A 62 1.59 3.89 -33.14
CA PRO A 62 2.50 5.04 -33.18
C PRO A 62 2.32 5.77 -34.50
N ALA A 63 1.81 7.02 -34.42
CA ALA A 63 1.64 7.89 -35.56
C ALA A 63 3.01 8.10 -36.23
N GLY A 64 3.26 7.33 -37.29
CA GLY A 64 4.37 7.54 -38.19
C GLY A 64 4.29 8.94 -38.77
N ALA A 65 5.29 9.74 -38.39
CA ALA A 65 5.66 11.05 -38.90
C ALA A 65 5.13 11.41 -40.30
N GLU A 66 4.26 12.41 -40.38
CA GLU A 66 4.40 13.51 -41.35
C GLU A 66 3.91 14.82 -40.71
N ALA A 67 4.87 15.66 -40.34
CA ALA A 67 4.63 17.01 -39.85
C ALA A 67 4.31 17.93 -41.04
N GLY A 68 3.03 18.26 -41.23
CA GLY A 68 2.57 19.37 -42.06
C GLY A 68 2.34 20.64 -41.23
N PRO A 69 2.61 21.85 -41.77
CA PRO A 69 2.65 23.09 -41.00
C PRO A 69 1.27 23.62 -40.58
N PRO A 70 1.19 24.46 -39.53
CA PRO A 70 -0.07 24.84 -38.89
C PRO A 70 -0.78 25.96 -39.68
N GLY A 71 -1.92 25.63 -40.28
CA GLY A 71 -2.88 26.59 -40.83
C GLY A 71 -4.12 26.65 -39.93
N GLY A 72 -4.35 27.80 -39.30
CA GLY A 72 -5.45 28.01 -38.36
C GLY A 72 -6.85 27.93 -39.00
N GLY A 73 -7.79 27.41 -38.22
CA GLY A 73 -9.21 27.40 -38.55
C GLY A 73 -10.01 26.69 -37.47
N ALA A 74 -10.66 27.47 -36.61
CA ALA A 74 -11.60 26.97 -35.62
C ALA A 74 -12.79 26.26 -36.30
N SER A 75 -13.10 25.04 -35.87
CA SER A 75 -14.44 24.45 -35.99
C SER A 75 -14.57 23.30 -35.01
N GLY A 76 -15.60 23.34 -34.16
CA GLY A 76 -15.94 22.28 -33.22
C GLY A 76 -16.35 21.02 -33.98
N ALA A 77 -15.38 20.14 -34.24
CA ALA A 77 -15.64 18.80 -34.70
C ALA A 77 -16.04 17.95 -33.48
N ALA A 78 -17.27 17.45 -33.48
CA ALA A 78 -17.64 16.32 -32.64
C ALA A 78 -16.64 15.20 -32.91
N THR A 79 -15.78 14.93 -31.93
CA THR A 79 -14.80 13.84 -31.98
C THR A 79 -15.56 12.55 -32.28
N ALA A 80 -15.39 12.04 -33.50
CA ALA A 80 -15.93 10.76 -33.91
C ALA A 80 -15.46 9.72 -32.91
N ARG A 81 -16.40 9.11 -32.18
CA ARG A 81 -16.11 8.10 -31.17
C ARG A 81 -15.30 6.99 -31.86
N PRO A 82 -14.14 6.58 -31.33
CA PRO A 82 -13.32 5.54 -31.95
C PRO A 82 -14.16 4.29 -32.19
N ALA A 83 -13.95 3.66 -33.35
CA ALA A 83 -14.72 2.48 -33.74
C ALA A 83 -14.49 1.36 -32.71
N ALA A 84 -15.57 0.83 -32.14
CA ALA A 84 -15.49 -0.29 -31.20
C ALA A 84 -15.05 -1.56 -31.92
N VAL A 85 -14.07 -2.26 -31.36
CA VAL A 85 -13.60 -3.57 -31.82
C VAL A 85 -14.50 -4.65 -31.25
N VAL A 86 -14.97 -5.56 -32.10
CA VAL A 86 -15.73 -6.74 -31.69
C VAL A 86 -14.75 -7.85 -31.35
N ALA A 87 -14.57 -8.12 -30.06
CA ALA A 87 -13.65 -9.16 -29.59
C ALA A 87 -14.18 -10.57 -29.90
N ARG A 88 -15.47 -10.76 -29.60
CA ARG A 88 -16.18 -12.05 -29.68
C ARG A 88 -17.65 -11.82 -29.95
N GLU A 89 -18.22 -12.74 -30.73
CA GLU A 89 -19.66 -12.91 -30.88
C GLU A 89 -20.01 -14.30 -30.36
N LEU A 90 -20.97 -14.37 -29.44
CA LEU A 90 -21.34 -15.59 -28.74
C LEU A 90 -22.84 -15.83 -28.91
N ARG A 91 -23.21 -17.07 -29.20
CA ARG A 91 -24.59 -17.52 -29.17
C ARG A 91 -24.98 -17.79 -27.72
N ALA A 92 -26.07 -17.17 -27.27
CA ALA A 92 -26.48 -17.22 -25.89
C ALA A 92 -27.98 -17.48 -25.72
N HIS A 93 -28.32 -17.87 -24.49
CA HIS A 93 -29.65 -18.28 -24.06
C HIS A 93 -30.17 -17.26 -23.06
N ARG A 94 -31.22 -16.55 -23.44
CA ARG A 94 -31.81 -15.46 -22.66
C ARG A 94 -32.14 -15.90 -21.24
N ILE A 95 -32.74 -17.07 -21.07
CA ILE A 95 -33.14 -17.58 -19.75
C ILE A 95 -31.94 -17.78 -18.80
N ILE A 96 -30.80 -18.23 -19.33
CA ILE A 96 -29.58 -18.44 -18.55
C ILE A 96 -28.97 -17.08 -18.18
N LEU A 97 -28.87 -16.17 -19.15
CA LEU A 97 -28.35 -14.81 -18.94
C LEU A 97 -29.19 -14.02 -17.92
N GLU A 98 -30.52 -13.99 -18.07
CA GLU A 98 -31.42 -13.27 -17.16
C GLU A 98 -31.38 -13.83 -15.73
N LYS A 99 -31.17 -15.14 -15.55
CA LYS A 99 -31.02 -15.76 -14.22
C LYS A 99 -29.63 -15.55 -13.63
N GLY A 100 -28.60 -15.49 -14.47
CA GLY A 100 -27.21 -15.35 -14.04
C GLY A 100 -26.74 -13.92 -13.80
N SER A 101 -27.40 -12.91 -14.38
CA SER A 101 -27.00 -11.51 -14.31
C SER A 101 -28.20 -10.57 -14.30
N ASP A 102 -28.28 -9.70 -13.30
CA ASP A 102 -29.33 -8.69 -13.23
C ASP A 102 -29.14 -7.59 -14.30
N TRP A 103 -27.89 -7.31 -14.68
CA TRP A 103 -27.59 -6.45 -15.84
C TRP A 103 -28.22 -7.02 -17.10
N ALA A 104 -28.02 -8.31 -17.38
CA ALA A 104 -28.56 -8.94 -18.59
C ALA A 104 -30.10 -8.92 -18.58
N ARG A 105 -30.71 -9.15 -17.41
CA ARG A 105 -32.17 -9.03 -17.21
C ARG A 105 -32.69 -7.62 -17.49
N ALA A 106 -31.96 -6.59 -17.03
CA ALA A 106 -32.32 -5.20 -17.26
C ALA A 106 -32.11 -4.78 -18.73
N ALA A 107 -31.00 -5.18 -19.34
CA ALA A 107 -30.65 -4.87 -20.72
C ALA A 107 -31.63 -5.51 -21.73
N MET A 108 -32.06 -6.74 -21.47
CA MET A 108 -33.07 -7.46 -22.27
C MET A 108 -34.52 -7.16 -21.81
N GLY A 109 -34.78 -5.94 -21.35
CA GLY A 109 -36.06 -5.51 -20.75
C GLY A 109 -37.32 -5.75 -21.61
N PRO A 110 -38.50 -5.28 -21.19
CA PRO A 110 -39.78 -5.61 -21.83
C PRO A 110 -39.85 -5.33 -23.35
N ALA A 111 -39.15 -4.31 -23.82
CA ALA A 111 -39.06 -3.97 -25.25
C ALA A 111 -38.38 -5.06 -26.10
N TRP A 112 -37.41 -5.77 -25.53
CA TRP A 112 -36.75 -6.91 -26.15
C TRP A 112 -37.70 -8.13 -26.23
N ARG A 113 -38.64 -8.24 -25.28
CA ARG A 113 -39.68 -9.28 -25.23
C ARG A 113 -40.84 -9.01 -26.20
N GLY A 114 -41.09 -7.74 -26.52
CA GLY A 114 -42.22 -7.28 -27.33
C GLY A 114 -42.10 -7.52 -28.84
N GLY A 115 -40.93 -7.95 -29.34
CA GLY A 115 -40.70 -8.27 -30.76
C GLY A 115 -41.52 -9.46 -31.29
N GLY A 116 -42.17 -10.23 -30.41
CA GLY A 116 -43.10 -11.29 -30.76
C GLY A 116 -44.42 -11.15 -30.01
N GLY A 117 -45.45 -10.59 -30.65
CA GLY A 117 -46.84 -10.91 -30.32
C GLY A 117 -47.70 -9.86 -29.58
N GLY A 118 -47.24 -8.62 -29.38
CA GLY A 118 -48.12 -7.53 -28.92
C GLY A 118 -48.69 -6.75 -30.11
N GLY A 119 -49.96 -6.93 -30.45
CA GLY A 119 -50.62 -6.45 -31.68
C GLY A 119 -50.80 -4.92 -31.86
N GLY A 120 -49.80 -4.12 -31.49
CA GLY A 120 -49.68 -2.73 -31.92
C GLY A 120 -48.79 -2.66 -33.17
N ALA A 121 -49.34 -2.17 -34.28
CA ALA A 121 -48.66 -2.08 -35.56
C ALA A 121 -47.37 -1.22 -35.49
N ALA A 122 -46.24 -1.85 -35.20
CA ALA A 122 -44.93 -1.30 -35.48
C ALA A 122 -44.70 -1.32 -37.01
N PRO A 123 -44.09 -0.28 -37.60
CA PRO A 123 -43.89 -0.18 -39.04
C PRO A 123 -43.10 -1.38 -39.57
N ALA A 124 -43.62 -2.01 -40.63
CA ALA A 124 -43.13 -3.24 -41.25
C ALA A 124 -41.65 -3.21 -41.71
N ALA A 125 -41.01 -2.04 -41.76
CA ALA A 125 -39.60 -1.89 -42.12
C ALA A 125 -38.62 -2.37 -41.02
N ALA A 126 -39.07 -2.50 -39.76
CA ALA A 126 -38.22 -2.97 -38.64
C ALA A 126 -38.24 -4.49 -38.43
N ALA A 127 -39.12 -5.24 -39.10
CA ALA A 127 -39.31 -6.68 -38.88
C ALA A 127 -38.29 -7.58 -39.60
N ALA A 128 -37.50 -7.04 -40.54
CA ALA A 128 -36.50 -7.78 -41.30
C ALA A 128 -35.11 -7.79 -40.65
N ALA A 129 -34.83 -6.87 -39.73
CA ALA A 129 -33.63 -6.89 -38.91
C ALA A 129 -33.95 -7.74 -37.68
N GLY A 130 -33.26 -8.89 -37.52
CA GLY A 130 -33.39 -9.73 -36.33
C GLY A 130 -33.14 -8.94 -35.03
N PRO A 131 -33.40 -9.54 -33.85
CA PRO A 131 -33.18 -8.87 -32.57
C PRO A 131 -31.75 -8.32 -32.52
N ALA A 132 -31.62 -7.04 -32.18
CA ALA A 132 -30.32 -6.40 -32.07
C ALA A 132 -29.45 -7.18 -31.07
N PRO A 133 -28.14 -7.35 -31.35
CA PRO A 133 -27.25 -8.08 -30.47
C PRO A 133 -27.18 -7.43 -29.09
N LEU A 134 -27.03 -8.26 -28.05
CA LEU A 134 -26.77 -7.78 -26.70
C LEU A 134 -25.29 -7.38 -26.60
N GLU A 135 -25.01 -6.08 -26.50
CA GLU A 135 -23.65 -5.55 -26.45
C GLU A 135 -23.12 -5.48 -25.01
N LEU A 136 -21.98 -6.14 -24.77
CA LEU A 136 -21.20 -6.06 -23.55
C LEU A 136 -19.91 -5.30 -23.84
N ALA A 137 -19.91 -3.99 -23.55
CA ALA A 137 -18.72 -3.16 -23.66
C ALA A 137 -17.76 -3.38 -22.48
N VAL A 138 -16.49 -3.60 -22.77
CA VAL A 138 -15.38 -3.73 -21.83
C VAL A 138 -14.24 -2.78 -22.23
N ASP A 139 -13.27 -2.57 -21.34
CA ASP A 139 -12.32 -1.48 -21.51
C ASP A 139 -11.11 -1.89 -22.35
N CYS A 140 -10.74 -3.17 -22.35
CA CYS A 140 -9.61 -3.68 -23.12
C CYS A 140 -9.80 -5.14 -23.57
N ALA A 141 -8.89 -5.62 -24.43
CA ALA A 141 -8.89 -7.00 -24.91
C ALA A 141 -8.78 -8.04 -23.78
N ALA A 142 -8.05 -7.72 -22.70
CA ALA A 142 -7.90 -8.62 -21.57
C ALA A 142 -9.20 -8.73 -20.75
N ASP A 143 -9.98 -7.65 -20.64
CA ASP A 143 -11.32 -7.69 -20.03
C ASP A 143 -12.31 -8.45 -20.91
N ALA A 144 -12.11 -8.48 -22.23
CA ALA A 144 -12.94 -9.29 -23.12
C ALA A 144 -12.75 -10.79 -22.86
N ALA A 145 -11.51 -11.23 -22.63
CA ALA A 145 -11.22 -12.61 -22.22
C ALA A 145 -11.82 -12.94 -20.84
N ALA A 146 -11.73 -12.02 -19.88
CA ALA A 146 -12.36 -12.17 -18.57
C ALA A 146 -13.89 -12.19 -18.66
N ALA A 147 -14.49 -11.40 -19.55
CA ALA A 147 -15.93 -11.40 -19.80
C ALA A 147 -16.40 -12.73 -20.39
N GLU A 148 -15.66 -13.31 -21.34
CA GLU A 148 -15.94 -14.65 -21.85
C GLU A 148 -15.89 -15.70 -20.72
N LEU A 149 -14.87 -15.63 -19.86
CA LEU A 149 -14.74 -16.52 -18.71
C LEU A 149 -15.89 -16.36 -17.71
N LEU A 150 -16.30 -15.13 -17.40
CA LEU A 150 -17.48 -14.83 -16.59
C LEU A 150 -18.75 -15.46 -17.17
N LEU A 151 -18.94 -15.35 -18.49
CA LEU A 151 -20.09 -15.95 -19.17
C LEU A 151 -20.06 -17.48 -19.08
N ARG A 152 -18.89 -18.12 -19.21
CA ARG A 152 -18.77 -19.57 -18.96
C ARG A 152 -19.19 -19.92 -17.53
N CYS A 153 -18.87 -19.09 -16.53
CA CYS A 153 -19.32 -19.28 -15.15
C CYS A 153 -20.83 -19.10 -14.97
N VAL A 154 -21.45 -18.19 -15.73
CA VAL A 154 -22.92 -18.04 -15.77
C VAL A 154 -23.61 -19.30 -16.28
N TYR A 155 -23.00 -19.99 -17.25
CA TYR A 155 -23.50 -21.26 -17.80
C TYR A 155 -23.20 -22.47 -16.91
N SER A 156 -22.13 -22.43 -16.12
CA SER A 156 -21.79 -23.51 -15.19
C SER A 156 -22.65 -23.44 -13.92
N THR A 157 -23.94 -23.71 -14.06
CA THR A 157 -24.97 -23.56 -13.02
C THR A 157 -24.83 -24.57 -11.88
N ALA A 158 -24.13 -25.68 -12.07
CA ALA A 158 -23.79 -26.60 -10.98
C ALA A 158 -22.59 -26.08 -10.16
N ASP A 159 -21.57 -25.53 -10.82
CA ASP A 159 -20.33 -25.08 -10.19
C ASP A 159 -19.73 -23.88 -10.95
N ALA A 160 -20.11 -22.67 -10.54
CA ALA A 160 -19.61 -21.44 -11.14
C ALA A 160 -18.09 -21.25 -10.97
N GLY A 161 -17.43 -22.02 -10.09
CA GLY A 161 -15.99 -22.00 -9.92
C GLY A 161 -15.24 -22.91 -10.89
N ARG A 162 -15.92 -23.87 -11.54
CA ARG A 162 -15.28 -24.82 -12.47
C ARG A 162 -14.52 -24.13 -13.61
N PRO A 163 -15.06 -23.12 -14.31
CA PRO A 163 -14.33 -22.45 -15.39
C PRO A 163 -13.14 -21.63 -14.88
N LEU A 164 -13.16 -21.20 -13.61
CA LEU A 164 -12.11 -20.36 -13.00
C LEU A 164 -10.86 -21.15 -12.61
N ARG A 165 -10.90 -22.49 -12.64
CA ARG A 165 -9.78 -23.35 -12.24
C ARG A 165 -8.59 -23.13 -13.18
N GLY A 166 -7.45 -22.76 -12.61
CA GLY A 166 -6.20 -22.53 -13.35
C GLY A 166 -6.07 -21.13 -13.97
N ALA A 167 -7.06 -20.25 -13.78
CA ALA A 167 -6.91 -18.84 -14.14
C ALA A 167 -5.90 -18.16 -13.19
N ASP A 168 -5.11 -17.25 -13.73
CA ASP A 168 -4.19 -16.42 -12.94
C ASP A 168 -4.94 -15.36 -12.10
N GLU A 169 -4.29 -14.84 -11.07
CA GLU A 169 -4.88 -13.87 -10.14
C GLU A 169 -5.39 -12.60 -10.85
N GLY A 170 -4.68 -12.14 -11.88
CA GLY A 170 -5.07 -10.95 -12.65
C GLY A 170 -6.37 -11.17 -13.42
N THR A 171 -6.51 -12.34 -14.06
CA THR A 171 -7.76 -12.75 -14.72
C THR A 171 -8.90 -12.90 -13.71
N LEU A 172 -8.66 -13.53 -12.55
CA LEU A 172 -9.68 -13.69 -11.51
C LEU A 172 -10.17 -12.35 -10.95
N LEU A 173 -9.27 -11.39 -10.72
CA LEU A 173 -9.63 -10.03 -10.29
C LEU A 173 -10.49 -9.31 -11.33
N ARG A 174 -10.16 -9.42 -12.62
CA ARG A 174 -11.00 -8.87 -13.70
C ARG A 174 -12.38 -9.51 -13.74
N VAL A 175 -12.46 -10.84 -13.61
CA VAL A 175 -13.75 -11.55 -13.52
C VAL A 175 -14.57 -11.06 -12.32
N LEU A 176 -13.93 -10.86 -11.17
CA LEU A 176 -14.58 -10.34 -9.97
C LEU A 176 -15.16 -8.94 -10.20
N CYS A 177 -14.39 -8.02 -10.78
CA CYS A 177 -14.85 -6.66 -11.14
C CYS A 177 -16.03 -6.69 -12.11
N LEU A 178 -15.92 -7.48 -13.18
CA LEU A 178 -16.98 -7.63 -14.17
C LEU A 178 -18.24 -8.27 -13.56
N ALA A 179 -18.07 -9.24 -12.65
CA ALA A 179 -19.19 -9.89 -11.98
C ALA A 179 -19.94 -8.92 -11.07
N ASP A 180 -19.25 -8.02 -10.37
CA ASP A 180 -19.91 -6.94 -9.61
C ASP A 180 -20.62 -5.96 -10.55
N ARG A 181 -19.93 -5.48 -11.60
CA ARG A 181 -20.49 -4.55 -12.60
C ARG A 181 -21.76 -5.08 -13.28
N LEU A 182 -21.77 -6.37 -13.59
CA LEU A 182 -22.89 -7.06 -14.24
C LEU A 182 -23.89 -7.67 -13.25
N ALA A 183 -23.70 -7.44 -11.94
CA ALA A 183 -24.51 -8.00 -10.86
C ALA A 183 -24.71 -9.54 -10.99
N ALA A 184 -23.63 -10.25 -11.32
CA ALA A 184 -23.57 -11.71 -11.44
C ALA A 184 -23.13 -12.34 -10.10
N GLY A 185 -23.98 -12.25 -9.08
CA GLY A 185 -23.62 -12.54 -7.68
C GLY A 185 -23.06 -13.96 -7.43
N ARG A 186 -23.49 -14.97 -8.20
CA ARG A 186 -22.92 -16.34 -8.10
C ARG A 186 -21.47 -16.39 -8.57
N VAL A 187 -21.18 -15.75 -9.70
CA VAL A 187 -19.83 -15.69 -10.28
C VAL A 187 -18.92 -14.83 -9.41
N LEU A 188 -19.44 -13.73 -8.86
CA LEU A 188 -18.72 -12.87 -7.91
C LEU A 188 -18.21 -13.69 -6.71
N ARG A 189 -19.08 -14.49 -6.09
CA ARG A 189 -18.70 -15.36 -4.96
C ARG A 189 -17.70 -16.43 -5.35
N ALA A 190 -17.87 -17.05 -6.53
CA ALA A 190 -16.94 -18.07 -7.01
C ALA A 190 -15.54 -17.50 -7.28
N ALA A 191 -15.46 -16.32 -7.92
CA ALA A 191 -14.19 -15.62 -8.14
C ALA A 191 -13.53 -15.17 -6.84
N ALA A 192 -14.31 -14.63 -5.89
CA ALA A 192 -13.81 -14.27 -4.56
C ALA A 192 -13.28 -15.49 -3.80
N ALA A 193 -13.97 -16.62 -3.85
CA ALA A 193 -13.53 -17.87 -3.23
C ALA A 193 -12.24 -18.41 -3.88
N ALA A 194 -12.13 -18.36 -5.21
CA ALA A 194 -10.93 -18.77 -5.94
C ALA A 194 -9.71 -17.91 -5.54
N LEU A 195 -9.89 -16.60 -5.39
CA LEU A 195 -8.85 -15.66 -4.94
C LEU A 195 -8.55 -15.74 -3.44
N ALA A 196 -9.49 -16.15 -2.60
CA ALA A 196 -9.29 -16.26 -1.15
C ALA A 196 -8.49 -17.50 -0.73
N SER A 197 -8.33 -18.48 -1.62
CA SER A 197 -7.61 -19.73 -1.32
C SER A 197 -6.75 -20.26 -2.48
N PRO A 198 -5.90 -19.43 -3.10
CA PRO A 198 -4.97 -19.89 -4.12
C PRO A 198 -3.88 -20.77 -3.49
N PRO A 199 -3.35 -21.77 -4.24
CA PRO A 199 -2.22 -22.56 -3.80
C PRO A 199 -0.99 -21.67 -3.61
N GLY A 200 -0.50 -21.54 -2.37
CA GLY A 200 0.63 -20.67 -2.03
C GLY A 200 0.26 -19.31 -1.43
N GLY A 201 -1.03 -18.99 -1.30
CA GLY A 201 -1.51 -17.71 -0.80
C GLY A 201 -1.56 -16.63 -1.88
N LEU A 202 -2.28 -15.55 -1.59
CA LEU A 202 -2.50 -14.45 -2.52
C LEU A 202 -1.23 -13.61 -2.67
N SER A 203 -0.84 -13.28 -3.90
CA SER A 203 0.30 -12.38 -4.11
C SER A 203 0.03 -10.99 -3.54
N LEU A 204 1.09 -10.27 -3.16
CA LEU A 204 0.97 -8.92 -2.61
C LEU A 204 0.28 -7.94 -3.58
N ALA A 205 0.57 -8.06 -4.88
CA ALA A 205 -0.04 -7.23 -5.91
C ALA A 205 -1.54 -7.52 -6.05
N ALA A 206 -1.93 -8.80 -6.05
CA ALA A 206 -3.34 -9.19 -6.10
C ALA A 206 -4.10 -8.81 -4.82
N ALA A 207 -3.46 -8.93 -3.66
CA ALA A 207 -4.02 -8.48 -2.37
C ALA A 207 -4.29 -6.96 -2.37
N ALA A 208 -3.31 -6.17 -2.82
CA ALA A 208 -3.46 -4.73 -2.96
C ALA A 208 -4.60 -4.36 -3.93
N ALA A 209 -4.67 -5.03 -5.08
CA ALA A 209 -5.74 -4.83 -6.05
C ALA A 209 -7.11 -5.22 -5.50
N ALA A 210 -7.22 -6.34 -4.78
CA ALA A 210 -8.47 -6.81 -4.17
C ALA A 210 -9.03 -5.82 -3.15
N LEU A 211 -8.17 -5.18 -2.36
CA LEU A 211 -8.57 -4.15 -1.38
C LEU A 211 -8.90 -2.80 -2.04
N ALA A 212 -8.32 -2.52 -3.20
CA ALA A 212 -8.60 -1.31 -3.97
C ALA A 212 -9.91 -1.38 -4.77
N LEU A 213 -10.55 -2.55 -4.82
CA LEU A 213 -11.83 -2.70 -5.49
C LEU A 213 -12.86 -1.77 -4.83
N PRO A 214 -13.68 -1.04 -5.62
CA PRO A 214 -14.82 -0.31 -5.09
C PRO A 214 -15.65 -1.26 -4.22
N PRO A 215 -16.24 -0.79 -3.10
CA PRO A 215 -17.13 -1.63 -2.33
C PRO A 215 -18.21 -2.17 -3.27
N CYS A 216 -18.17 -3.48 -3.52
CA CYS A 216 -19.14 -4.16 -4.37
C CYS A 216 -20.53 -3.69 -3.96
N ARG A 217 -21.46 -3.51 -4.92
CA ARG A 217 -22.74 -2.78 -4.76
C ARG A 217 -23.68 -3.19 -3.61
N GLY A 218 -23.29 -4.09 -2.72
CA GLY A 218 -24.00 -4.38 -1.47
C GLY A 218 -23.16 -5.06 -0.39
N GLY A 219 -21.84 -4.85 -0.31
CA GLY A 219 -21.01 -5.49 0.72
C GLY A 219 -21.20 -7.01 0.73
N ALA A 220 -21.20 -7.62 -0.46
CA ALA A 220 -21.64 -8.99 -0.65
C ALA A 220 -20.89 -9.93 0.32
N PRO A 221 -21.59 -10.66 1.20
CA PRO A 221 -20.96 -11.42 2.29
C PRO A 221 -19.95 -12.46 1.80
N GLY A 222 -20.07 -12.92 0.55
CA GLY A 222 -19.13 -13.86 -0.05
C GLY A 222 -17.77 -13.26 -0.46
N VAL A 223 -17.56 -11.95 -0.34
CA VAL A 223 -16.27 -11.29 -0.63
C VAL A 223 -15.45 -11.07 0.64
N ALA A 224 -16.05 -11.19 1.83
CA ALA A 224 -15.34 -11.03 3.11
C ALA A 224 -14.13 -11.96 3.27
N PRO A 225 -14.17 -13.25 2.85
CA PRO A 225 -12.99 -14.12 2.89
C PRO A 225 -11.82 -13.60 2.03
N LEU A 226 -12.11 -12.98 0.89
CA LEU A 226 -11.09 -12.39 0.03
C LEU A 226 -10.43 -11.17 0.71
N ALA A 227 -11.22 -10.30 1.34
CA ALA A 227 -10.68 -9.17 2.08
C ALA A 227 -9.76 -9.62 3.24
N ALA A 228 -10.15 -10.69 3.95
CA ALA A 228 -9.32 -11.28 4.99
C ALA A 228 -8.01 -11.88 4.42
N ALA A 229 -8.08 -12.65 3.34
CA ALA A 229 -6.91 -13.21 2.68
C ALA A 229 -5.96 -12.12 2.13
N ALA A 230 -6.52 -11.03 1.61
CA ALA A 230 -5.75 -9.87 1.16
C ALA A 230 -5.05 -9.14 2.32
N ALA A 231 -5.75 -8.95 3.45
CA ALA A 231 -5.14 -8.40 4.65
C ALA A 231 -4.02 -9.31 5.17
N ASP A 232 -4.21 -10.63 5.18
CA ASP A 232 -3.19 -11.61 5.57
C ASP A 232 -1.94 -11.53 4.68
N ALA A 233 -2.13 -11.44 3.36
CA ALA A 233 -1.02 -11.29 2.41
C ALA A 233 -0.26 -9.96 2.60
N LEU A 234 -0.97 -8.85 2.85
CA LEU A 234 -0.35 -7.57 3.18
C LEU A 234 0.46 -7.64 4.48
N VAL A 235 -0.09 -8.22 5.55
CA VAL A 235 0.60 -8.36 6.84
C VAL A 235 1.79 -9.31 6.71
N ALA A 236 1.69 -10.38 5.93
CA ALA A 236 2.80 -11.30 5.69
C ALA A 236 3.94 -10.65 4.91
N GLY A 237 3.62 -9.82 3.90
CA GLY A 237 4.63 -9.20 3.02
C GLY A 237 5.20 -7.87 3.53
N LEU A 238 4.37 -7.02 4.15
CA LEU A 238 4.71 -5.65 4.55
C LEU A 238 4.32 -5.33 6.01
N GLY A 239 3.83 -6.31 6.76
CA GLY A 239 3.30 -6.11 8.11
C GLY A 239 4.35 -5.80 9.18
N ASP A 240 5.64 -5.87 8.89
CA ASP A 240 6.68 -5.32 9.78
C ASP A 240 7.18 -4.00 9.18
N LEU A 241 6.61 -2.89 9.62
CA LEU A 241 6.84 -1.57 9.00
C LEU A 241 8.27 -1.11 9.14
N ASP A 242 8.92 -1.38 10.28
CA ASP A 242 10.34 -1.10 10.47
C ASP A 242 11.20 -1.91 9.49
N ALA A 243 10.88 -3.20 9.29
CA ALA A 243 11.59 -4.01 8.31
C ALA A 243 11.37 -3.53 6.86
N ALA A 244 10.11 -3.20 6.52
CA ALA A 244 9.75 -2.75 5.19
C ALA A 244 10.42 -1.42 4.81
N LEU A 245 10.59 -0.50 5.78
CA LEU A 245 11.28 0.77 5.57
C LEU A 245 12.82 0.64 5.51
N LEU A 246 13.39 -0.46 6.01
CA LEU A 246 14.82 -0.76 5.87
C LEU A 246 15.17 -1.41 4.53
N ASP A 247 14.21 -2.05 3.89
CA ASP A 247 14.38 -2.72 2.59
C ASP A 247 13.84 -1.85 1.45
N ARG A 248 14.68 -1.55 0.46
CA ARG A 248 14.34 -0.65 -0.64
C ARG A 248 13.20 -1.20 -1.50
N GLU A 249 13.16 -2.52 -1.73
CA GLU A 249 12.11 -3.14 -2.53
C GLU A 249 10.76 -3.10 -1.80
N SER A 250 10.76 -3.43 -0.52
CA SER A 250 9.58 -3.36 0.34
C SER A 250 9.08 -1.92 0.51
N THR A 251 9.98 -0.94 0.62
CA THR A 251 9.64 0.48 0.63
C THR A 251 8.96 0.89 -0.68
N ALA A 252 9.51 0.50 -1.83
CA ALA A 252 8.91 0.79 -3.13
C ALA A 252 7.52 0.13 -3.28
N ARG A 253 7.35 -1.10 -2.78
CA ARG A 253 6.05 -1.79 -2.74
C ARG A 253 5.05 -1.06 -1.83
N LEU A 254 5.49 -0.55 -0.68
CA LEU A 254 4.67 0.23 0.24
C LEU A 254 4.21 1.54 -0.39
N GLN A 255 5.11 2.25 -1.07
CA GLN A 255 4.81 3.48 -1.80
C GLN A 255 3.85 3.25 -2.99
N ALA A 256 3.91 2.07 -3.62
CA ALA A 256 3.04 1.69 -4.73
C ALA A 256 1.66 1.16 -4.28
N LEU A 257 1.39 1.02 -2.98
CA LEU A 257 0.10 0.51 -2.51
C LEU A 257 -1.03 1.48 -2.90
N PRO A 258 -2.19 0.96 -3.34
CA PRO A 258 -3.40 1.78 -3.40
C PRO A 258 -3.84 2.15 -1.99
N ALA A 259 -4.49 3.32 -1.86
CA ALA A 259 -4.87 3.88 -0.56
C ALA A 259 -5.61 2.87 0.35
N PRO A 260 -6.66 2.16 -0.13
CA PRO A 260 -7.37 1.17 0.70
C PRO A 260 -6.48 0.04 1.25
N ALA A 261 -5.46 -0.38 0.48
CA ALA A 261 -4.53 -1.43 0.91
C ALA A 261 -3.58 -0.92 1.99
N LEU A 262 -3.04 0.31 1.85
CA LEU A 262 -2.26 0.93 2.91
C LEU A 262 -3.09 1.06 4.20
N PHE A 263 -4.35 1.44 4.08
CA PHE A 263 -5.22 1.64 5.26
C PHE A 263 -5.57 0.32 5.93
N ALA A 264 -5.81 -0.74 5.16
CA ALA A 264 -5.97 -2.08 5.70
C ALA A 264 -4.70 -2.52 6.45
N LEU A 265 -3.52 -2.32 5.86
CA LEU A 265 -2.23 -2.64 6.48
C LEU A 265 -2.02 -1.86 7.79
N LEU A 266 -2.21 -0.53 7.77
CA LEU A 266 -2.03 0.30 8.96
C LEU A 266 -3.12 0.04 10.01
N SER A 267 -4.35 -0.31 9.64
CA SER A 267 -5.41 -0.58 10.61
C SER A 267 -5.28 -1.96 11.26
N ASP A 268 -4.63 -2.93 10.60
CA ASP A 268 -4.51 -4.30 11.12
C ASP A 268 -3.75 -4.34 12.46
N ALA A 269 -4.32 -5.07 13.43
CA ALA A 269 -3.78 -5.21 14.78
C ALA A 269 -2.45 -6.00 14.82
N ARG A 270 -2.21 -6.84 13.80
CA ARG A 270 -1.03 -7.70 13.68
C ARG A 270 0.16 -6.97 13.04
N THR A 271 -0.08 -5.85 12.38
CA THR A 271 0.98 -5.00 11.80
C THR A 271 1.90 -4.51 12.90
N ARG A 272 3.17 -4.89 12.78
CA ARG A 272 4.27 -4.64 13.69
C ARG A 272 5.04 -3.37 13.33
N GLY A 273 5.72 -2.83 14.32
CA GLY A 273 6.62 -1.71 14.19
C GLY A 273 6.30 -0.60 15.19
N SER A 274 7.14 0.42 15.26
CA SER A 274 6.81 1.61 16.05
C SER A 274 5.69 2.42 15.37
N GLU A 275 4.93 3.20 16.16
CA GLU A 275 4.00 4.16 15.54
C GLU A 275 4.73 5.23 14.72
N GLY A 276 6.00 5.52 15.05
CA GLY A 276 6.84 6.38 14.23
C GLY A 276 7.08 5.79 12.84
N ALA A 277 7.30 4.48 12.74
CA ALA A 277 7.41 3.77 11.45
C ALA A 277 6.09 3.84 10.67
N ALA A 278 4.93 3.74 11.33
CA ALA A 278 3.63 3.92 10.68
C ALA A 278 3.44 5.34 10.12
N VAL A 279 3.86 6.37 10.85
CA VAL A 279 3.87 7.76 10.36
C VAL A 279 4.77 7.92 9.13
N HIS A 280 5.99 7.37 9.19
CA HIS A 280 6.92 7.43 8.05
C HIS A 280 6.41 6.66 6.83
N ALA A 281 5.91 5.45 7.00
CA ALA A 281 5.31 4.66 5.94
C ALA A 281 4.17 5.43 5.24
N PHE A 282 3.31 6.09 6.03
CA PHE A 282 2.27 6.94 5.50
C PHE A 282 2.83 8.15 4.72
N ALA A 283 3.82 8.86 5.28
CA ALA A 283 4.41 10.04 4.64
C ALA A 283 5.10 9.70 3.31
N GLU A 284 5.88 8.61 3.27
CA GLU A 284 6.52 8.09 2.07
C GLU A 284 5.51 7.72 0.98
N TRP A 285 4.44 7.02 1.38
CA TRP A 285 3.34 6.69 0.47
C TRP A 285 2.64 7.95 -0.05
N ALA A 286 2.32 8.90 0.82
CA ALA A 286 1.63 10.13 0.45
C ALA A 286 2.47 10.98 -0.52
N ALA A 287 3.79 11.07 -0.28
CA ALA A 287 4.72 11.75 -1.19
C ALA A 287 4.76 11.09 -2.58
N ALA A 288 4.74 9.75 -2.64
CA ALA A 288 4.69 9.00 -3.90
C ALA A 288 3.31 9.12 -4.61
N ALA A 289 2.22 9.19 -3.84
CA ALA A 289 0.86 9.28 -4.34
C ALA A 289 0.42 10.71 -4.70
N ALA A 290 1.14 11.74 -4.24
CA ALA A 290 0.79 13.16 -4.42
C ALA A 290 0.46 13.57 -5.87
N PRO A 291 1.19 13.11 -6.91
CA PRO A 291 0.84 13.44 -8.30
C PRO A 291 -0.56 12.95 -8.71
N GLY A 292 -0.97 11.78 -8.21
CA GLY A 292 -2.29 11.19 -8.50
C GLY A 292 -3.42 11.77 -7.64
N LEU A 293 -3.13 12.10 -6.37
CA LEU A 293 -4.10 12.67 -5.44
C LEU A 293 -4.57 14.07 -5.87
N ALA A 294 -3.66 14.89 -6.43
CA ALA A 294 -4.01 16.21 -6.96
C ALA A 294 -4.92 16.14 -8.20
N SER A 295 -4.79 15.10 -9.03
CA SER A 295 -5.60 14.91 -10.24
C SER A 295 -6.94 14.21 -9.97
N ALA A 296 -7.04 13.36 -8.96
CA ALA A 296 -8.26 12.62 -8.63
C ALA A 296 -9.38 13.51 -8.03
N GLY A 297 -9.07 14.73 -7.58
CA GLY A 297 -10.04 15.70 -7.08
C GLY A 297 -10.97 16.30 -8.14
N GLY A 298 -10.82 15.94 -9.43
CA GLY A 298 -11.47 16.64 -10.54
C GLY A 298 -12.63 15.93 -11.26
N ALA A 299 -12.72 14.60 -11.27
CA ALA A 299 -13.48 13.94 -12.35
C ALA A 299 -14.78 13.19 -12.00
N ASP A 300 -14.89 12.37 -10.94
CA ASP A 300 -16.11 11.52 -10.84
C ASP A 300 -16.53 11.04 -9.43
N CYS A 301 -15.94 11.58 -8.37
CA CYS A 301 -16.50 11.38 -7.02
C CYS A 301 -17.58 12.45 -6.82
N GLY A 302 -18.82 12.17 -7.25
CA GLY A 302 -19.99 13.07 -7.18
C GLY A 302 -20.46 13.50 -5.78
N GLY A 303 -19.55 14.00 -4.94
CA GLY A 303 -19.80 14.61 -3.64
C GLY A 303 -18.83 15.75 -3.41
N ARG A 304 -19.32 16.99 -3.57
CA ARG A 304 -18.59 18.23 -3.31
C ARG A 304 -17.96 18.20 -1.90
N GLY A 305 -16.64 18.04 -1.81
CA GLY A 305 -15.86 18.15 -0.57
C GLY A 305 -14.99 16.94 -0.15
N GLY A 306 -15.05 15.80 -0.86
CA GLY A 306 -14.62 14.52 -0.28
C GLY A 306 -13.13 14.17 -0.22
N GLY A 307 -12.24 14.68 -1.09
CA GLY A 307 -10.88 14.13 -1.23
C GLY A 307 -9.98 14.33 -0.01
N GLU A 308 -9.82 15.58 0.42
CA GLU A 308 -8.98 15.98 1.56
C GLU A 308 -9.57 15.51 2.89
N ASP A 309 -10.89 15.62 3.06
CA ASP A 309 -11.62 15.11 4.24
C ASP A 309 -11.55 13.59 4.35
N THR A 310 -11.51 12.87 3.23
CA THR A 310 -11.32 11.40 3.22
C THR A 310 -9.90 11.05 3.67
N LEU A 311 -8.86 11.63 3.06
CA LEU A 311 -7.47 11.38 3.46
C LEU A 311 -7.21 11.73 4.93
N ARG A 312 -7.77 12.84 5.40
CA ARG A 312 -7.71 13.26 6.80
C ARG A 312 -8.43 12.29 7.72
N GLY A 313 -9.67 11.89 7.39
CA GLY A 313 -10.43 10.90 8.14
C GLY A 313 -9.72 9.55 8.20
N ILE A 314 -8.96 9.22 7.17
CA ILE A 314 -8.17 8.01 7.09
C ILE A 314 -6.92 8.05 7.98
N VAL A 315 -6.15 9.15 7.94
CA VAL A 315 -4.96 9.33 8.79
C VAL A 315 -5.34 9.20 10.26
N VAL A 316 -6.44 9.85 10.63
CA VAL A 316 -7.00 9.76 11.97
C VAL A 316 -7.57 8.36 12.27
N GLY A 317 -8.03 7.64 11.25
CA GLY A 317 -8.56 6.28 11.36
C GLY A 317 -7.52 5.15 11.43
N CYS A 318 -6.26 5.39 11.03
CA CYS A 318 -5.23 4.35 10.88
C CYS A 318 -3.99 4.55 11.75
N LEU A 319 -3.61 5.80 12.05
CA LEU A 319 -2.44 6.11 12.87
C LEU A 319 -2.81 6.18 14.34
N ARG A 320 -2.08 5.43 15.19
CA ARG A 320 -2.33 5.37 16.63
C ARG A 320 -1.52 6.44 17.35
N VAL A 321 -1.81 7.69 17.01
CA VAL A 321 -1.07 8.88 17.44
C VAL A 321 -0.98 9.04 18.96
N GLN A 322 -1.87 8.38 19.72
CA GLN A 322 -1.82 8.28 21.18
C GLN A 322 -0.64 7.48 21.75
N HIS A 323 0.05 6.71 20.92
CA HIS A 323 1.24 5.95 21.33
C HIS A 323 2.53 6.56 20.78
N LEU A 324 2.45 7.73 20.13
CA LEU A 324 3.61 8.52 19.76
C LEU A 324 4.13 9.31 20.98
N GLY A 325 5.45 9.37 21.14
CA GLY A 325 6.06 10.23 22.15
C GLY A 325 5.78 11.71 21.84
N ALA A 326 5.43 12.50 22.86
CA ALA A 326 5.02 13.90 22.66
C ALA A 326 6.03 14.75 21.87
N LEU A 327 7.33 14.55 22.13
CA LEU A 327 8.39 15.23 21.39
C LEU A 327 8.40 14.80 19.91
N TYR A 328 8.31 13.51 19.62
CA TYR A 328 8.23 12.98 18.25
C TYR A 328 7.00 13.51 17.52
N SER A 329 5.83 13.52 18.18
CA SER A 329 4.59 14.05 17.60
C SER A 329 4.74 15.51 17.19
N ALA A 330 5.33 16.34 18.05
CA ALA A 330 5.48 17.78 17.82
C ALA A 330 6.57 18.12 16.79
N THR A 331 7.64 17.33 16.72
CA THR A 331 8.85 17.70 15.95
C THR A 331 9.05 16.88 14.68
N VAL A 332 8.46 15.70 14.59
CA VAL A 332 8.60 14.77 13.45
C VAL A 332 7.27 14.51 12.78
N ALA A 333 6.30 13.96 13.53
CA ALA A 333 5.04 13.52 12.94
C ALA A 333 4.20 14.68 12.39
N ALA A 334 4.05 15.78 13.15
CA ALA A 334 3.24 16.91 12.72
C ALA A 334 3.77 17.58 11.43
N PRO A 335 5.07 17.90 11.28
CA PRO A 335 5.61 18.40 10.02
C PRO A 335 5.43 17.44 8.84
N LEU A 336 5.79 16.16 9.00
CA LEU A 336 5.68 15.17 7.93
C LEU A 336 4.23 15.00 7.45
N LEU A 337 3.28 14.96 8.39
CA LEU A 337 1.87 14.83 8.06
C LEU A 337 1.28 16.14 7.52
N ALA A 338 1.78 17.30 7.94
CA ALA A 338 1.39 18.59 7.36
C ALA A 338 1.85 18.73 5.90
N ASP A 339 3.05 18.24 5.57
CA ASP A 339 3.54 18.20 4.19
C ASP A 339 2.71 17.23 3.33
N ALA A 340 2.32 16.09 3.90
CA ALA A 340 1.53 15.07 3.21
C ALA A 340 0.03 15.44 3.04
N LEU A 341 -0.54 16.21 3.97
CA LEU A 341 -2.00 16.38 4.09
C LEU A 341 -2.47 17.85 4.15
N GLY A 342 -1.55 18.81 4.15
CA GLY A 342 -1.85 20.23 4.37
C GLY A 342 -1.89 20.64 5.85
N ALA A 343 -1.88 21.95 6.13
CA ALA A 343 -1.61 22.52 7.47
C ALA A 343 -2.67 22.23 8.55
N ALA A 344 -3.88 21.82 8.17
CA ALA A 344 -5.00 21.69 9.08
C ALA A 344 -4.88 20.48 10.04
N THR A 345 -4.08 19.47 9.68
CA THR A 345 -3.81 18.25 10.47
C THR A 345 -2.90 18.47 11.68
N ALA A 346 -2.03 19.50 11.69
CA ALA A 346 -1.09 19.72 12.81
C ALA A 346 -1.78 20.00 14.15
N ARG A 347 -2.88 20.78 14.14
CA ARG A 347 -3.69 21.06 15.34
C ARG A 347 -4.37 19.80 15.87
N GLU A 348 -4.89 18.95 14.98
CA GLU A 348 -5.52 17.70 15.35
C GLU A 348 -4.51 16.71 15.92
N LEU A 349 -3.36 16.56 15.27
CA LEU A 349 -2.27 15.73 15.77
C LEU A 349 -1.77 16.21 17.13
N PHE A 350 -1.73 17.51 17.38
CA PHE A 350 -1.37 18.06 18.69
C PHE A 350 -2.40 17.75 19.77
N VAL A 351 -3.70 17.88 19.47
CA VAL A 351 -4.77 17.49 20.41
C VAL A 351 -4.70 15.99 20.70
N ALA A 352 -4.41 15.18 19.70
CA ALA A 352 -4.20 13.75 19.85
C ALA A 352 -2.96 13.43 20.70
N ALA A 353 -1.83 14.08 20.43
CA ALA A 353 -0.61 13.91 21.22
C ALA A 353 -0.78 14.41 22.68
N PHE A 354 -1.56 15.46 22.91
CA PHE A 354 -1.89 15.93 24.26
C PHE A 354 -2.76 14.92 25.00
N ALA A 355 -3.80 14.41 24.35
CA ALA A 355 -4.67 13.39 24.92
C ALA A 355 -3.91 12.09 25.20
N ALA A 356 -2.83 11.79 24.46
CA ALA A 356 -1.98 10.62 24.62
C ALA A 356 -1.32 10.57 26.00
N GLY A 357 -0.73 11.72 26.38
CA GLY A 357 -0.04 11.93 27.65
C GLY A 357 -0.97 12.27 28.81
N ALA A 358 -2.29 12.35 28.58
CA ALA A 358 -3.24 12.65 29.63
C ALA A 358 -3.49 11.43 30.53
N PRO A 359 -3.82 11.62 31.82
CA PRO A 359 -4.23 10.53 32.71
C PRO A 359 -5.43 9.76 32.14
N GLU A 360 -5.57 8.47 32.47
CA GLU A 360 -6.64 7.61 31.94
C GLU A 360 -8.04 8.19 32.15
N ALA A 361 -8.30 8.79 33.31
CA ALA A 361 -9.59 9.44 33.59
C ALA A 361 -9.87 10.64 32.65
N VAL A 362 -8.82 11.36 32.26
CA VAL A 362 -8.92 12.46 31.28
C VAL A 362 -9.09 11.89 29.88
N ARG A 363 -8.40 10.80 29.52
CA ARG A 363 -8.59 10.11 28.23
C ARG A 363 -10.00 9.56 28.06
N ALA A 364 -10.55 8.92 29.09
CA ALA A 364 -11.93 8.43 29.10
C ALA A 364 -12.93 9.57 28.90
N ARG A 365 -12.75 10.69 29.62
CA ARG A 365 -13.58 11.89 29.45
C ARG A 365 -13.44 12.51 28.06
N LEU A 366 -12.22 12.63 27.54
CA LEU A 366 -11.99 13.11 26.19
C LEU A 366 -12.69 12.20 25.18
N ALA A 367 -12.63 10.87 25.38
CA ALA A 367 -13.30 9.88 24.53
C ALA A 367 -14.84 9.95 24.52
N GLU A 368 -15.44 10.65 25.49
CA GLU A 368 -16.88 10.93 25.58
C GLU A 368 -17.25 12.30 24.98
N MET A 369 -16.27 13.16 24.67
CA MET A 369 -16.52 14.47 24.08
C MET A 369 -16.66 14.38 22.55
N GLU A 370 -17.91 14.46 22.05
CA GLU A 370 -18.21 14.53 20.60
C GLU A 370 -17.58 15.74 19.88
N ILE A 371 -17.09 16.72 20.64
CA ILE A 371 -16.56 18.00 20.13
C ILE A 371 -15.13 17.83 19.57
N LEU A 372 -14.43 16.75 19.91
CA LEU A 372 -13.10 16.47 19.38
C LEU A 372 -13.23 15.55 18.16
N PRO A 373 -12.92 16.03 16.94
CA PRO A 373 -12.99 15.20 15.73
C PRO A 373 -12.27 13.86 15.93
N LEU A 374 -11.10 13.89 16.57
CA LEU A 374 -10.23 12.73 16.88
C LEU A 374 -10.89 11.63 17.73
N VAL A 375 -11.83 11.99 18.60
CA VAL A 375 -12.48 11.06 19.55
C VAL A 375 -13.50 10.17 18.87
N ALA A 376 -14.06 10.63 17.75
CA ALA A 376 -14.95 9.85 16.92
C ALA A 376 -14.26 8.67 16.19
N HIS A 377 -12.93 8.57 16.24
CA HIS A 377 -12.17 7.63 15.42
C HIS A 377 -11.68 6.40 16.19
N ALA A 378 -11.85 5.23 15.58
CA ALA A 378 -11.60 3.93 16.19
C ALA A 378 -10.12 3.69 16.53
N ALA A 379 -9.16 4.21 15.74
CA ALA A 379 -7.73 3.98 15.96
C ALA A 379 -7.21 4.51 17.29
N TRP A 380 -7.82 5.56 17.84
CA TRP A 380 -7.49 6.11 19.15
C TRP A 380 -7.65 5.09 20.29
N ARG A 381 -8.58 4.14 20.12
CA ARG A 381 -8.89 3.11 21.13
C ARG A 381 -8.05 1.84 20.96
N LEU A 382 -7.25 1.75 19.89
CA LEU A 382 -6.44 0.57 19.63
C LEU A 382 -5.19 0.54 20.53
N PRO A 383 -4.73 -0.65 20.94
CA PRO A 383 -3.47 -0.81 21.66
C PRO A 383 -2.27 -0.40 20.78
N PRO A 384 -1.07 -0.18 21.34
CA PRO A 384 0.13 0.03 20.54
C PRO A 384 0.39 -1.20 19.65
N ARG A 385 1.04 -0.99 18.50
CA ARG A 385 1.44 -2.09 17.62
C ARG A 385 2.40 -3.06 18.32
N PRO A 386 2.37 -4.36 17.96
CA PRO A 386 3.42 -5.28 18.38
C PRO A 386 4.79 -4.78 17.88
N PRO A 387 5.86 -4.97 18.66
CA PRO A 387 7.19 -4.53 18.24
C PRO A 387 7.65 -5.26 16.96
N SER A 388 8.45 -4.56 16.16
CA SER A 388 9.17 -5.12 15.01
C SER A 388 9.99 -6.35 15.41
N ARG A 389 10.15 -7.28 14.47
CA ARG A 389 11.07 -8.42 14.59
C ARG A 389 12.51 -8.02 14.31
N VAL A 390 12.73 -6.85 13.72
CA VAL A 390 14.07 -6.32 13.42
C VAL A 390 14.64 -5.68 14.68
N PRO A 391 15.69 -6.27 15.29
CA PRO A 391 16.24 -5.76 16.54
C PRO A 391 17.10 -4.50 16.32
N ALA A 392 17.65 -4.33 15.12
CA ALA A 392 18.54 -3.23 14.79
C ALA A 392 18.49 -2.88 13.30
N ALA A 393 18.66 -1.60 12.97
CA ALA A 393 18.90 -1.14 11.60
C ALA A 393 20.39 -1.22 11.27
N THR A 394 20.74 -1.43 9.99
CA THR A 394 22.14 -1.37 9.54
C THR A 394 22.29 -0.31 8.46
N LEU A 395 23.16 0.67 8.71
CA LEU A 395 23.63 1.65 7.74
C LEU A 395 24.94 1.15 7.16
N ALA A 396 25.02 0.96 5.85
CA ALA A 396 26.24 0.54 5.17
C ALA A 396 26.58 1.49 4.01
N ALA A 397 27.83 1.96 3.95
CA ALA A 397 28.33 2.81 2.88
C ALA A 397 29.62 2.26 2.25
N CYS A 398 29.68 2.34 0.92
CA CYS A 398 30.85 2.10 0.08
C CYS A 398 31.53 3.45 -0.16
N LEU A 399 32.68 3.71 0.48
CA LEU A 399 33.39 4.98 0.35
C LEU A 399 34.59 4.82 -0.60
N PRO A 400 34.58 5.46 -1.78
CA PRO A 400 35.74 5.46 -2.66
C PRO A 400 36.95 6.15 -2.00
N PRO A 401 38.18 5.66 -2.17
CA PRO A 401 39.39 6.29 -1.63
C PRO A 401 39.55 7.77 -2.05
N ALA A 402 39.14 8.11 -3.28
CA ALA A 402 39.14 9.49 -3.77
C ALA A 402 38.26 10.43 -2.91
N ARG A 403 37.14 9.92 -2.37
CA ARG A 403 36.25 10.70 -1.49
C ARG A 403 36.88 10.95 -0.13
N LEU A 404 37.52 9.93 0.44
CA LEU A 404 38.28 10.05 1.69
C LEU A 404 39.48 11.00 1.52
N ARG A 405 40.16 10.94 0.37
CA ARG A 405 41.24 11.87 0.02
C ARG A 405 40.76 13.32 -0.04
N ALA A 406 39.63 13.57 -0.69
CA ALA A 406 39.06 14.92 -0.76
C ALA A 406 38.72 15.48 0.63
N LEU A 407 38.16 14.64 1.52
CA LEU A 407 37.91 15.00 2.92
C LEU A 407 39.22 15.28 3.68
N HIS A 408 40.26 14.47 3.46
CA HIS A 408 41.59 14.67 4.04
C HIS A 408 42.18 16.03 3.63
N GLU A 409 42.23 16.30 2.32
CA GLU A 409 42.78 17.52 1.77
C GLU A 409 42.02 18.77 2.26
N ALA A 410 40.68 18.68 2.36
CA ALA A 410 39.86 19.73 2.91
C ALA A 410 40.12 19.98 4.41
N ALA A 411 40.28 18.92 5.22
CA ALA A 411 40.59 19.04 6.64
C ALA A 411 42.02 19.54 6.89
N ALA A 412 42.98 19.14 6.05
CA ALA A 412 44.38 19.56 6.14
C ALA A 412 44.64 21.01 5.68
N ALA A 413 43.67 21.64 5.00
CA ALA A 413 43.84 22.99 4.47
C ALA A 413 43.98 24.06 5.58
N PRO A 414 44.89 25.04 5.44
CA PRO A 414 45.07 26.10 6.43
C PRO A 414 43.78 26.93 6.59
N GLY A 415 43.25 26.98 7.82
CA GLY A 415 41.97 27.63 8.14
C GLY A 415 40.79 26.66 8.38
N GLY A 416 41.00 25.35 8.24
CA GLY A 416 39.99 24.29 8.47
C GLY A 416 39.63 24.03 9.94
N ALA A 417 39.34 25.07 10.73
CA ALA A 417 39.10 24.96 12.19
C ALA A 417 37.83 24.16 12.59
N GLY A 418 37.06 23.62 11.63
CA GLY A 418 35.80 22.89 11.88
C GLY A 418 35.75 21.45 11.36
N GLY A 419 36.82 20.94 10.75
CA GLY A 419 36.80 19.68 10.02
C GLY A 419 35.96 19.73 8.73
N ALA A 420 36.13 18.72 7.87
CA ALA A 420 35.35 18.52 6.66
C ALA A 420 34.36 17.37 6.88
N ASP A 421 33.06 17.59 6.62
CA ASP A 421 32.01 16.57 6.76
C ASP A 421 31.44 16.20 5.38
N ALA A 422 31.13 14.92 5.17
CA ALA A 422 30.39 14.46 4.00
C ALA A 422 29.41 13.33 4.33
N ASP A 423 28.20 13.44 3.79
CA ASP A 423 27.17 12.38 3.80
C ASP A 423 27.69 11.15 3.04
N ALA A 424 27.84 10.01 3.72
CA ALA A 424 28.32 8.77 3.14
C ALA A 424 27.38 8.16 2.09
N GLY A 425 26.17 8.73 1.92
CA GLY A 425 25.15 8.29 0.97
C GLY A 425 24.32 7.11 1.49
N ALA A 426 24.51 6.71 2.74
CA ALA A 426 23.74 5.65 3.38
C ALA A 426 22.71 6.28 4.32
N ARG A 427 21.43 6.00 4.05
CA ARG A 427 20.28 6.50 4.81
C ARG A 427 19.28 5.39 5.05
N VAL A 428 18.72 5.32 6.26
CA VAL A 428 17.68 4.34 6.61
C VAL A 428 16.63 4.97 7.52
N ALA A 429 15.35 4.65 7.33
CA ALA A 429 14.30 4.99 8.27
C ALA A 429 14.09 3.83 9.25
N TRP A 430 14.24 4.08 10.55
CA TRP A 430 14.06 3.06 11.58
C TRP A 430 13.39 3.63 12.81
N ARG A 431 12.35 2.95 13.31
CA ARG A 431 11.49 3.39 14.40
C ARG A 431 10.88 4.78 14.21
N GLY A 432 10.76 5.23 12.97
CA GLY A 432 10.27 6.56 12.61
C GLY A 432 11.34 7.65 12.63
N VAL A 433 12.62 7.32 12.72
CA VAL A 433 13.71 8.30 12.59
C VAL A 433 14.53 7.95 11.37
N VAL A 434 14.83 8.95 10.54
CA VAL A 434 15.76 8.79 9.43
C VAL A 434 17.16 8.96 9.97
N PHE A 435 18.03 7.98 9.72
CA PHE A 435 19.42 8.02 10.09
C PHE A 435 20.27 8.11 8.82
N GLY A 436 21.18 9.08 8.77
CA GLY A 436 22.22 9.21 7.76
C GLY A 436 23.58 8.84 8.33
N LEU A 437 24.44 8.21 7.53
CA LEU A 437 25.84 8.00 7.90
C LEU A 437 26.69 9.14 7.33
N HIS A 438 27.50 9.76 8.19
CA HIS A 438 28.39 10.85 7.84
C HIS A 438 29.84 10.49 8.17
N ILE A 439 30.77 11.01 7.37
CA ILE A 439 32.21 10.86 7.60
C ILE A 439 32.80 12.25 7.75
N GLN A 440 33.37 12.50 8.92
CA GLN A 440 34.05 13.75 9.20
C GLN A 440 35.56 13.52 9.22
N ALA A 441 36.29 14.37 8.53
CA ALA A 441 37.74 14.49 8.64
C ALA A 441 38.11 15.72 9.47
N SER A 442 38.99 15.59 10.46
CA SER A 442 39.41 16.70 11.32
C SER A 442 40.92 16.78 11.42
N ALA A 443 41.47 17.99 11.33
CA ALA A 443 42.89 18.22 11.61
C ALA A 443 43.18 18.03 13.10
N CYS A 444 44.40 17.60 13.39
CA CYS A 444 44.90 17.38 14.73
C CYS A 444 45.99 18.39 15.11
N ASP A 445 46.24 18.54 16.41
CA ASP A 445 47.25 19.45 16.94
C ASP A 445 48.69 19.10 16.47
N ASP A 446 48.94 17.84 16.08
CA ASP A 446 50.23 17.38 15.54
C ASP A 446 50.39 17.60 14.01
N GLY A 447 49.35 18.12 13.36
CA GLY A 447 49.28 18.39 11.92
C GLY A 447 48.78 17.22 11.07
N GLY A 448 48.35 16.10 11.66
CA GLY A 448 47.69 15.00 10.95
C GLY A 448 46.19 15.20 10.77
N VAL A 449 45.54 14.32 10.00
CA VAL A 449 44.07 14.28 9.84
C VAL A 449 43.51 12.95 10.36
N VAL A 450 42.40 13.03 11.09
CA VAL A 450 41.58 11.87 11.47
C VAL A 450 40.28 11.81 10.72
N PHE A 451 39.73 10.60 10.64
CA PHE A 451 38.37 10.36 10.20
C PHE A 451 37.51 9.74 11.32
N GLY A 452 36.41 10.42 11.63
CA GLY A 452 35.31 9.88 12.43
C GLY A 452 34.13 9.49 11.56
N ALA A 453 33.44 8.42 11.94
CA ALA A 453 32.13 8.07 11.40
C ALA A 453 31.05 8.51 12.38
N PHE A 454 29.99 9.11 11.86
CA PHE A 454 28.89 9.66 12.65
C PHE A 454 27.57 9.16 12.10
N VAL A 455 26.73 8.57 12.94
CA VAL A 455 25.32 8.35 12.58
C VAL A 455 24.53 9.56 13.01
N ILE A 456 23.94 10.23 12.02
CA ILE A 456 23.17 11.44 12.22
C ILE A 456 21.67 11.12 12.13
N ALA A 457 20.90 11.45 13.16
CA ALA A 457 19.44 11.48 13.03
C ALA A 457 19.04 12.73 12.22
N GLU A 458 18.40 12.53 11.08
CA GLU A 458 17.94 13.60 10.21
C GLU A 458 16.55 14.08 10.70
N PRO A 459 16.40 15.36 11.09
CA PRO A 459 15.08 15.91 11.33
C PRO A 459 14.31 16.05 10.00
N PRO A 460 12.96 16.13 10.04
CA PRO A 460 12.19 16.45 8.85
C PRO A 460 12.64 17.77 8.19
N PRO A 461 12.35 17.94 6.89
CA PRO A 461 12.58 19.22 6.20
C PRO A 461 11.96 20.39 6.98
N GLY A 462 12.70 21.49 7.11
CA GLY A 462 12.23 22.71 7.77
C GLY A 462 12.40 22.77 9.30
N PHE A 463 12.89 21.72 9.95
CA PHE A 463 13.21 21.76 11.39
C PHE A 463 14.67 22.17 11.67
N PRO A 464 14.94 22.96 12.72
CA PRO A 464 16.30 23.26 13.13
C PRO A 464 17.03 21.97 13.54
N ARG A 465 18.26 21.80 13.04
CA ARG A 465 19.18 20.76 13.50
C ARG A 465 19.39 20.92 15.00
N GLY A 466 18.88 20.00 15.82
CA GLY A 466 19.11 19.97 17.27
C GLY A 466 18.05 19.25 18.10
N CYS A 467 16.93 18.82 17.50
CA CYS A 467 15.83 18.20 18.23
C CYS A 467 15.82 16.66 18.05
N VAL A 468 15.67 15.95 19.17
CA VAL A 468 15.20 14.55 19.35
C VAL A 468 16.26 13.45 19.61
N GLY A 469 16.03 12.70 20.70
CA GLY A 469 16.36 11.28 20.85
C GLY A 469 17.68 10.92 21.54
N SER A 470 17.68 9.77 22.22
CA SER A 470 18.91 9.05 22.58
C SER A 470 19.05 7.84 21.64
N VAL A 471 20.23 7.67 21.03
CA VAL A 471 20.50 6.60 20.06
C VAL A 471 21.55 5.66 20.65
N MET A 472 21.25 4.35 20.63
CA MET A 472 22.21 3.30 20.95
C MET A 472 22.65 2.59 19.67
N ALA A 473 23.95 2.61 19.40
CA ALA A 473 24.50 2.04 18.19
C ALA A 473 25.83 1.29 18.42
N ASP A 474 26.00 0.23 17.63
CA ASP A 474 27.20 -0.59 17.50
C ASP A 474 27.89 -0.29 16.16
N PHE A 475 29.22 -0.25 16.14
CA PHE A 475 29.99 0.10 14.94
C PHE A 475 30.92 -1.04 14.49
N SER A 476 30.96 -1.26 13.18
CA SER A 476 31.82 -2.28 12.57
C SER A 476 32.49 -1.76 11.29
N LEU A 477 33.77 -2.08 11.14
CA LEU A 477 34.57 -1.85 9.94
C LEU A 477 35.04 -3.17 9.35
N SER A 478 35.39 -3.17 8.06
CA SER A 478 35.98 -4.31 7.36
C SER A 478 37.24 -4.91 8.03
N ALA A 479 37.86 -4.21 8.99
CA ALA A 479 39.03 -4.66 9.75
C ALA A 479 38.81 -4.87 11.27
N GLY A 480 37.56 -4.78 11.79
CA GLY A 480 37.27 -5.03 13.21
C GLY A 480 35.95 -4.46 13.72
N ARG A 481 35.54 -4.87 14.93
CA ARG A 481 34.32 -4.38 15.62
C ARG A 481 34.71 -3.44 16.76
N ALA A 482 34.08 -2.26 16.82
CA ALA A 482 34.20 -1.35 17.95
C ALA A 482 33.18 -1.73 19.06
N PRO A 483 33.43 -1.40 20.34
CA PRO A 483 32.46 -1.64 21.40
C PRO A 483 31.20 -0.80 21.19
N PRO A 484 30.06 -1.21 21.77
CA PRO A 484 28.83 -0.43 21.77
C PRO A 484 29.07 0.98 22.31
N CYS A 485 28.55 2.00 21.62
CA CYS A 485 28.56 3.37 22.10
C CYS A 485 27.13 3.83 22.35
N ALA A 486 26.84 4.28 23.58
CA ALA A 486 25.60 4.95 23.92
C ALA A 486 25.90 6.44 24.09
N ALA A 487 25.26 7.29 23.29
CA ALA A 487 25.36 8.73 23.42
C ALA A 487 24.00 9.31 23.81
N ALA A 488 23.94 9.98 24.96
CA ALA A 488 22.80 10.73 25.41
C ALA A 488 22.98 12.19 24.99
N MET A 489 22.20 12.58 23.99
CA MET A 489 22.10 13.91 23.37
C MET A 489 23.14 14.30 22.31
N THR A 490 22.56 15.04 21.35
CA THR A 490 23.06 15.53 20.07
C THR A 490 23.02 14.50 18.97
N LEU A 491 22.41 14.93 17.87
CA LEU A 491 21.98 14.21 16.67
C LEU A 491 23.04 13.36 15.97
N ALA A 492 24.25 13.23 16.50
CA ALA A 492 25.36 12.50 15.90
C ALA A 492 25.99 11.57 16.95
N VAL A 493 25.90 10.26 16.73
CA VAL A 493 26.71 9.30 17.49
C VAL A 493 28.02 9.13 16.73
N GLY A 494 29.10 9.67 17.28
CA GLY A 494 30.44 9.40 16.78
C GLY A 494 30.88 7.97 17.12
N PHE A 495 31.76 7.39 16.33
CA PHE A 495 32.36 6.08 16.63
C PHE A 495 33.88 6.17 16.65
N GLY A 496 34.49 5.54 17.64
CA GLY A 496 35.95 5.54 17.83
C GLY A 496 36.49 4.19 18.28
N CYS A 497 37.80 4.01 18.09
CA CYS A 497 38.48 2.81 18.56
C CYS A 497 38.74 2.86 20.09
N PRO A 498 38.62 1.74 20.82
CA PRO A 498 38.99 1.65 22.23
C PRO A 498 40.41 2.19 22.48
N GLY A 499 40.56 3.13 23.41
CA GLY A 499 41.86 3.73 23.76
C GLY A 499 42.39 4.78 22.79
N ARG A 500 41.63 5.16 21.73
CA ARG A 500 42.05 6.17 20.73
C ARG A 500 41.09 7.35 20.54
N GLY A 501 39.94 7.32 21.22
CA GLY A 501 38.93 8.39 21.16
C GLY A 501 38.03 8.33 19.93
N TRP A 502 37.00 9.19 19.93
CA TRP A 502 35.93 9.28 18.92
C TRP A 502 36.41 9.74 17.53
N ALA A 503 37.62 10.27 17.46
CA ALA A 503 38.16 10.84 16.23
C ALA A 503 38.84 9.79 15.34
N ASP A 504 39.31 8.65 15.86
CA ASP A 504 39.99 7.61 15.07
C ASP A 504 39.08 6.39 14.85
N ALA A 505 38.03 6.55 14.03
CA ALA A 505 37.10 5.46 13.73
C ALA A 505 37.79 4.29 13.02
N PHE A 506 38.84 4.58 12.23
CA PHE A 506 39.55 3.60 11.39
C PHE A 506 40.79 2.98 12.05
N GLY A 507 41.14 3.38 13.28
CA GLY A 507 42.23 2.81 14.07
C GLY A 507 43.64 3.13 13.54
N ARG A 508 43.82 4.22 12.80
CA ARG A 508 45.09 4.58 12.16
C ARG A 508 45.75 5.80 12.80
N ARG A 509 47.07 5.71 12.95
CA ARG A 509 47.89 6.88 13.29
C ARG A 509 48.16 7.73 12.05
N TRP A 510 48.34 9.02 12.27
CA TRP A 510 47.92 10.13 11.44
C TRP A 510 49.09 10.57 10.55
N GLY A 511 48.90 10.58 9.23
CA GLY A 511 49.85 11.19 8.30
C GLY A 511 49.52 12.66 8.10
N ARG A 512 50.55 13.52 7.92
CA ARG A 512 50.35 14.89 7.40
C ARG A 512 49.96 14.88 5.93
N GLU A 513 50.26 13.78 5.24
CA GLU A 513 50.01 13.57 3.83
C GLU A 513 49.10 12.34 3.65
N TRP A 514 48.29 12.38 2.59
CA TRP A 514 47.43 11.27 2.20
C TRP A 514 48.27 10.10 1.66
N ASP A 515 48.09 8.90 2.23
CA ASP A 515 48.70 7.66 1.76
C ASP A 515 47.62 6.71 1.26
N GLU A 516 47.52 6.53 -0.06
CA GLU A 516 46.51 5.65 -0.67
C GLU A 516 46.80 4.15 -0.42
N ALA A 517 48.09 3.77 -0.34
CA ALA A 517 48.49 2.39 -0.06
C ALA A 517 48.10 1.98 1.37
N ALA A 518 48.05 2.95 2.29
CA ALA A 518 47.51 2.75 3.62
C ALA A 518 46.03 2.32 3.58
N TRP A 519 45.20 2.79 2.65
CA TRP A 519 43.77 2.44 2.61
C TRP A 519 43.45 1.14 1.88
N ALA A 520 44.35 0.64 1.03
CA ALA A 520 44.16 -0.58 0.24
C ALA A 520 43.74 -1.83 1.07
N PRO A 521 44.26 -2.08 2.29
CA PRO A 521 43.83 -3.21 3.12
C PRO A 521 42.41 -3.10 3.67
N HIS A 522 41.80 -1.90 3.65
CA HIS A 522 40.43 -1.66 4.11
C HIS A 522 39.43 -1.58 2.96
N ALA A 523 39.93 -1.47 1.74
CA ALA A 523 39.14 -1.52 0.54
C ALA A 523 38.62 -2.94 0.31
N GLY A 524 37.33 -3.08 0.06
CA GLY A 524 36.71 -4.32 -0.37
C GLY A 524 37.18 -4.73 -1.78
N ALA A 525 36.64 -5.84 -2.28
CA ALA A 525 36.93 -6.30 -3.64
C ALA A 525 36.52 -5.28 -4.73
N ASP A 526 35.62 -4.36 -4.39
CA ASP A 526 35.14 -3.23 -5.19
C ASP A 526 36.06 -1.99 -5.13
N GLY A 527 37.13 -2.03 -4.33
CA GLY A 527 38.02 -0.89 -4.11
C GLY A 527 37.46 0.18 -3.17
N CYS A 528 36.28 -0.02 -2.57
CA CYS A 528 35.68 0.90 -1.60
C CYS A 528 36.04 0.52 -0.16
N VAL A 529 36.20 1.53 0.70
CA VAL A 529 36.18 1.30 2.15
C VAL A 529 34.74 1.10 2.61
N GLN A 530 34.43 -0.06 3.17
CA GLN A 530 33.10 -0.40 3.67
C GLN A 530 32.95 0.04 5.13
N VAL A 531 31.96 0.90 5.40
CA VAL A 531 31.61 1.36 6.74
C VAL A 531 30.21 0.88 7.06
N ALA A 532 30.04 0.16 8.18
CA ALA A 532 28.74 -0.36 8.60
C ALA A 532 28.44 -0.04 10.07
N VAL A 533 27.27 0.56 10.32
CA VAL A 533 26.81 0.91 11.66
C VAL A 533 25.47 0.23 11.93
N SER A 534 25.37 -0.46 13.06
CA SER A 534 24.14 -1.09 13.51
C SER A 534 23.49 -0.26 14.62
N ILE A 535 22.23 0.13 14.45
CA ILE A 535 21.48 0.93 15.42
C ILE A 535 20.53 -0.01 16.15
N ALA A 536 20.77 -0.29 17.43
CA ALA A 536 20.04 -1.29 18.21
C ALA A 536 18.93 -0.69 19.09
N GLY A 537 18.90 0.64 19.26
CA GLY A 537 17.84 1.31 20.01
C GLY A 537 17.67 2.78 19.65
N VAL A 538 16.41 3.22 19.63
CA VAL A 538 15.99 4.62 19.70
C VAL A 538 15.13 4.74 20.95
N VAL A 539 15.51 5.66 21.85
CA VAL A 539 14.79 5.95 23.10
C VAL A 539 14.29 7.39 23.08
#